data_AF-A0A353PSD7-F1
#
_entry.id   AF-A0A353PSD7-F1
#
_cell.length_a   1.000
_cell.length_b   1.000
_cell.length_c   1.000
_cell.angle_alpha   90.00
_cell.angle_beta   90.00
_cell.angle_gamma   90.00
#
_symmetry.space_group_name_H-M   'P 1'
#
loop_
_entity.id
_entity.type
_entity.pdbx_description
1 polymer ?
#
loop_
_entity_poly.entity_id
_entity_poly.type
_entity_poly.pdbx_seq_one_letter_code
_entity_poly.pdbx_strand_id
1 'polypeptide(L)'
;DCSVFHERLEKCTALMYTIASDLLNKDINVVLDFGFWTAKERKKCLDYFEKMNPNSKRIILYFPIDDIKQRSHLDKRQRKMPEASFYFSDEKLLFFNEKFETPTEKELILIDDFAKILV
;
A
#
# COMPACT_ATOMS: atom_id res chain seq x y z
N ASP A 1 -12.07 -5.16 -21.29
CA ASP A 1 -11.02 -4.13 -21.39
C ASP A 1 -11.00 -3.34 -20.08
N CYS A 2 -9.84 -3.29 -19.41
CA CYS A 2 -9.68 -2.63 -18.11
C CYS A 2 -9.07 -1.22 -18.23
N SER A 3 -8.88 -0.70 -19.45
CA SER A 3 -8.25 0.59 -19.76
C SER A 3 -8.80 1.76 -18.91
N VAL A 4 -10.12 1.90 -18.84
CA VAL A 4 -10.79 2.96 -18.07
C VAL A 4 -10.50 2.88 -16.56
N PHE A 5 -10.36 1.66 -16.01
CA PHE A 5 -9.99 1.48 -14.60
C PHE A 5 -8.55 1.89 -14.34
N HIS A 6 -7.62 1.55 -15.25
CA HIS A 6 -6.23 1.97 -15.14
C HIS A 6 -6.10 3.50 -15.20
N GLU A 7 -6.78 4.16 -16.14
CA GLU A 7 -6.73 5.62 -16.27
C GLU A 7 -7.25 6.32 -15.01
N ARG A 8 -8.39 5.85 -14.47
CA ARG A 8 -8.95 6.40 -13.22
C ARG A 8 -8.03 6.16 -12.03
N LEU A 9 -7.46 4.97 -11.92
CA LEU A 9 -6.51 4.63 -10.86
C LEU A 9 -5.28 5.54 -10.92
N GLU A 10 -4.74 5.79 -12.11
CA GLU A 10 -3.61 6.70 -12.31
C GLU A 10 -3.95 8.12 -11.89
N LYS A 11 -5.11 8.65 -12.29
CA LYS A 11 -5.58 9.99 -11.89
C LYS A 11 -5.77 10.12 -10.38
N CYS A 12 -6.42 9.14 -9.74
CA CYS A 12 -6.59 9.12 -8.29
C CYS A 12 -5.24 9.04 -7.57
N THR A 13 -4.31 8.22 -8.06
CA THR A 13 -2.96 8.09 -7.49
C THR A 13 -2.21 9.41 -7.58
N ALA A 14 -2.26 10.08 -8.73
CA ALA A 14 -1.63 11.39 -8.92
C ALA A 14 -2.21 12.44 -7.95
N LEU A 15 -3.53 12.47 -7.79
CA LEU A 15 -4.18 13.39 -6.83
C LEU A 15 -3.74 13.11 -5.38
N MET A 16 -3.71 11.84 -4.98
CA MET A 16 -3.23 11.46 -3.63
C MET A 16 -1.78 11.88 -3.41
N TYR A 17 -0.91 11.73 -4.40
CA TYR A 17 0.48 12.17 -4.33
C TYR A 17 0.62 13.68 -4.22
N THR A 18 -0.16 14.46 -4.97
CA THR A 18 -0.18 15.93 -4.85
C THR A 18 -0.59 16.36 -3.44
N ILE A 19 -1.70 15.82 -2.92
CA ILE A 19 -2.17 16.14 -1.57
C ILE A 19 -1.13 15.74 -0.52
N ALA A 20 -0.53 14.56 -0.64
CA ALA A 20 0.52 14.10 0.25
C ALA A 20 1.74 15.03 0.24
N SER A 21 2.18 15.47 -0.94
CA SER A 21 3.31 16.39 -1.07
C SER A 21 3.02 17.75 -0.43
N ASP A 22 1.81 18.28 -0.59
CA ASP A 22 1.37 19.52 0.03
C ASP A 22 1.33 19.43 1.57
N LEU A 23 0.92 18.28 2.11
CA LEU A 23 0.93 18.01 3.55
C LEU A 23 2.37 17.89 4.08
N LEU A 24 3.24 17.17 3.38
CA LEU A 24 4.65 17.05 3.74
C LEU A 24 5.37 18.43 3.75
N ASN A 25 5.04 19.31 2.80
CA ASN A 25 5.57 20.69 2.77
C ASN A 25 5.06 21.57 3.92
N LYS A 26 4.07 21.10 4.69
CA LYS A 26 3.55 21.74 5.90
C LYS A 26 4.02 21.01 7.18
N ASP A 27 5.05 20.17 7.06
CA ASP A 27 5.60 19.34 8.14
C ASP A 27 4.58 18.36 8.74
N ILE A 28 3.59 17.94 7.95
CA ILE A 28 2.59 16.94 8.35
C ILE A 28 3.02 15.57 7.83
N ASN A 29 3.16 14.59 8.73
CA ASN A 29 3.45 13.20 8.36
C ASN A 29 2.29 12.59 7.58
N VAL A 30 2.60 11.84 6.53
CA VAL A 30 1.62 11.18 5.66
C VAL A 30 1.84 9.68 5.64
N VAL A 31 0.74 8.92 5.74
CA VAL A 31 0.71 7.48 5.48
C VAL A 31 -0.15 7.22 4.26
N LEU A 32 0.43 6.54 3.26
CA LEU A 32 -0.29 6.12 2.06
C LEU A 32 -0.63 4.62 2.19
N ASP A 33 -1.92 4.31 2.29
CA ASP A 33 -2.43 2.94 2.42
C ASP A 33 -3.38 2.60 1.27
N PHE A 34 -2.83 2.40 0.07
CA PHE A 34 -3.61 1.92 -1.08
C PHE A 34 -2.89 0.80 -1.86
N GLY A 35 -2.01 0.06 -1.17
CA GLY A 35 -1.65 -1.31 -1.52
C GLY A 35 -0.25 -1.55 -2.11
N PHE A 36 0.32 -0.61 -2.89
CA PHE A 36 1.65 -0.72 -3.53
C PHE A 36 2.11 -2.17 -3.86
N TRP A 37 1.37 -2.84 -4.74
CA TRP A 37 1.43 -4.29 -4.93
C TRP A 37 2.73 -4.77 -5.56
N THR A 38 3.27 -3.96 -6.47
CA THR A 38 4.49 -4.27 -7.22
C THR A 38 5.67 -3.43 -6.74
N ALA A 39 6.88 -3.95 -6.90
CA ALA A 39 8.12 -3.21 -6.71
C ALA A 39 8.19 -1.98 -7.62
N LYS A 40 7.62 -2.06 -8.83
CA LYS A 40 7.52 -0.92 -9.75
C LYS A 40 6.66 0.21 -9.16
N GLU A 41 5.52 -0.09 -8.57
CA GLU A 41 4.65 0.91 -7.93
C GLU A 41 5.32 1.54 -6.71
N ARG A 42 5.95 0.73 -5.86
CA ARG A 42 6.74 1.22 -4.71
C ARG A 42 7.86 2.14 -5.16
N LYS A 43 8.65 1.74 -6.16
CA LYS A 43 9.72 2.57 -6.71
C LYS A 43 9.18 3.88 -7.28
N LYS A 44 8.08 3.85 -8.05
CA LYS A 44 7.43 5.05 -8.59
C LYS A 44 6.99 6.02 -7.49
N CYS A 45 6.46 5.50 -6.38
CA CYS A 45 6.12 6.30 -5.20
C CYS A 45 7.37 6.97 -4.60
N LEU A 46 8.40 6.17 -4.30
CA LEU A 46 9.63 6.66 -3.69
C LEU A 46 10.32 7.72 -4.57
N ASP A 47 10.46 7.47 -5.87
CA ASP A 47 11.05 8.41 -6.83
C ASP A 47 10.25 9.74 -6.88
N TYR A 48 8.91 9.67 -6.80
CA TYR A 48 8.07 10.86 -6.78
C TYR A 48 8.36 11.74 -5.55
N PHE A 49 8.35 11.14 -4.35
CA PHE A 49 8.56 11.90 -3.11
C PHE A 49 10.02 12.27 -2.87
N GLU A 50 10.99 11.52 -3.41
CA GLU A 50 12.39 11.95 -3.49
C GLU A 50 12.52 13.28 -4.24
N LYS A 51 11.82 13.39 -5.38
CA LYS A 51 11.85 14.58 -6.21
C LYS A 51 11.09 15.76 -5.58
N MET A 52 9.89 15.51 -5.07
CA MET A 52 8.99 16.57 -4.62
C MET A 52 9.26 17.01 -3.18
N ASN A 53 9.77 16.12 -2.33
CA ASN A 53 10.00 16.36 -0.91
C ASN A 53 11.35 15.72 -0.51
N PRO A 54 12.50 16.18 -1.03
CA PRO A 54 13.80 15.51 -0.86
C PRO A 54 14.22 15.35 0.60
N ASN A 55 13.83 16.28 1.46
CA ASN A 55 14.15 16.26 2.89
C ASN A 55 13.22 15.34 3.71
N SER A 56 12.15 14.80 3.11
CA SER A 56 11.24 13.89 3.81
C SER A 56 11.91 12.55 4.09
N LYS A 57 11.60 11.94 5.24
CA LYS A 57 11.95 10.54 5.49
C LYS A 57 10.89 9.65 4.84
N ARG A 58 11.33 8.69 4.03
CA ARG A 58 10.46 7.72 3.35
C ARG A 58 10.64 6.35 3.99
N ILE A 59 9.54 5.73 4.38
CA ILE A 59 9.52 4.42 5.07
C ILE A 59 8.48 3.53 4.38
N ILE A 60 8.86 2.30 4.04
CA ILE A 60 7.92 1.25 3.64
C ILE A 60 7.70 0.34 4.85
N LEU A 61 6.43 0.22 5.25
CA LEU A 61 5.97 -0.73 6.26
C LEU A 61 5.31 -1.91 5.56
N TYR A 62 5.81 -3.11 5.85
CA TYR A 62 5.27 -4.34 5.33
C TYR A 62 4.86 -5.27 6.48
N PHE A 63 3.62 -5.75 6.41
CA PHE A 63 3.04 -6.66 7.39
C PHE A 63 2.92 -8.05 6.76
N PRO A 64 3.92 -8.93 6.92
CA PRO A 64 3.85 -10.26 6.34
C PRO A 64 2.68 -11.04 6.93
N ILE A 65 1.95 -11.72 6.07
CA ILE A 65 0.83 -12.58 6.45
C ILE A 65 0.88 -13.86 5.63
N ASP A 66 0.68 -15.00 6.28
CA ASP A 66 0.54 -16.28 5.58
C ASP A 66 -0.88 -16.46 5.02
N ASP A 67 -1.00 -17.29 3.98
CA ASP A 67 -2.25 -17.51 3.25
C ASP A 67 -3.40 -17.97 4.17
N ILE A 68 -3.11 -18.78 5.18
CA ILE A 68 -4.10 -19.30 6.13
C ILE A 68 -4.67 -18.16 6.97
N LYS A 69 -3.81 -17.32 7.54
CA LYS A 69 -4.24 -16.13 8.30
C LYS A 69 -4.96 -15.13 7.42
N GLN A 70 -4.48 -14.91 6.19
CA GLN A 70 -5.09 -13.99 5.24
C GLN A 70 -6.54 -14.41 4.93
N ARG A 71 -6.76 -15.69 4.60
CA ARG A 71 -8.11 -16.27 4.39
C ARG A 71 -8.99 -16.11 5.63
N SER A 72 -8.48 -16.50 6.81
CA SER A 72 -9.22 -16.37 8.07
C SER A 72 -9.68 -14.93 8.36
N HIS A 73 -8.83 -13.94 8.09
CA HIS A 73 -9.17 -12.52 8.24
C HIS A 73 -10.26 -12.06 7.26
N LEU A 74 -10.20 -12.51 6.01
CA LEU A 74 -11.22 -12.21 5.00
C LEU A 74 -12.57 -12.80 5.39
N ASP A 75 -12.61 -14.07 5.79
CA ASP A 75 -13.84 -14.76 6.18
C ASP A 75 -14.45 -14.12 7.44
N LYS A 76 -13.61 -13.70 8.40
CA LYS A 76 -14.06 -12.97 9.58
C LYS A 76 -14.68 -11.62 9.20
N ARG A 77 -14.06 -10.87 8.28
CA ARG A 77 -14.57 -9.56 7.82
C ARG A 77 -15.90 -9.71 7.09
N GLN A 78 -16.00 -10.67 6.18
CA GLN A 78 -17.20 -10.93 5.39
C GLN A 78 -18.38 -11.38 6.23
N ARG A 79 -18.15 -12.22 7.25
CA ARG A 79 -19.20 -12.61 8.21
C ARG A 79 -19.65 -11.46 9.10
N LYS A 80 -18.72 -10.60 9.54
CA LYS A 80 -19.02 -9.52 10.49
C LYS A 80 -19.70 -8.32 9.83
N MET A 81 -19.29 -7.98 8.61
CA MET A 81 -19.73 -6.77 7.92
C MET A 81 -19.94 -7.02 6.41
N PRO A 82 -20.88 -7.90 6.03
CA PRO A 82 -21.08 -8.28 4.62
C PRO A 82 -21.30 -7.06 3.72
N GLU A 83 -22.13 -6.10 4.15
CA GLU A 83 -22.46 -4.87 3.41
C GLU A 83 -21.28 -3.91 3.18
N ALA A 84 -20.25 -4.01 4.02
CA ALA A 84 -19.05 -3.16 3.97
C ALA A 84 -17.79 -3.97 3.61
N SER A 85 -17.97 -5.14 3.00
CA SER A 85 -16.89 -6.02 2.62
C SER A 85 -17.09 -6.53 1.19
N PHE A 86 -15.98 -6.73 0.48
CA PHE A 86 -16.02 -7.39 -0.81
C PHE A 86 -15.93 -8.89 -0.62
N TYR A 87 -16.84 -9.63 -1.28
CA TYR A 87 -16.73 -11.08 -1.36
C TYR A 87 -15.48 -11.48 -2.16
N PHE A 88 -14.73 -12.42 -1.61
CA PHE A 88 -13.42 -12.87 -2.09
C PHE A 88 -13.40 -14.40 -2.06
N SER A 89 -13.60 -15.02 -3.23
CA SER A 89 -13.41 -16.46 -3.40
C SER A 89 -11.93 -16.83 -3.27
N ASP A 90 -11.63 -18.12 -3.13
CA ASP A 90 -10.25 -18.63 -3.16
C ASP A 90 -9.55 -18.35 -4.48
N GLU A 91 -10.24 -18.54 -5.60
CA GLU A 91 -9.71 -18.22 -6.93
C GLU A 91 -9.32 -16.75 -7.08
N LYS A 92 -10.17 -15.84 -6.58
CA LYS A 92 -9.85 -14.40 -6.59
C LYS A 92 -8.65 -14.10 -5.70
N LEU A 93 -8.61 -14.68 -4.50
CA LEU A 93 -7.50 -14.47 -3.58
C LEU A 93 -6.17 -14.92 -4.19
N LEU A 94 -6.14 -16.13 -4.77
CA LEU A 94 -4.97 -16.67 -5.44
C LEU A 94 -4.52 -15.77 -6.60
N PHE A 95 -5.45 -15.39 -7.49
CA PHE A 95 -5.15 -14.51 -8.63
C PHE A 95 -4.52 -13.18 -8.20
N PHE A 96 -4.95 -12.64 -7.07
CA PHE A 96 -4.41 -11.39 -6.55
C PHE A 96 -3.06 -11.60 -5.84
N ASN A 97 -2.91 -12.65 -5.03
CA ASN A 97 -1.64 -12.97 -4.38
C ASN A 97 -0.52 -13.24 -5.40
N GLU A 98 -0.81 -13.86 -6.55
CA GLU A 98 0.16 -14.10 -7.63
C GLU A 98 0.74 -12.80 -8.24
N LYS A 99 0.05 -11.66 -8.07
CA LYS A 99 0.49 -10.37 -8.59
C LYS A 99 1.30 -9.56 -7.59
N PHE A 100 1.29 -9.96 -6.32
CA PHE A 100 1.96 -9.23 -5.27
C PHE A 100 3.46 -9.55 -5.27
N GLU A 101 4.28 -8.51 -5.28
CA GLU A 101 5.73 -8.63 -5.19
C GLU A 101 6.16 -8.22 -3.79
N THR A 102 6.51 -9.19 -2.94
CA THR A 102 6.97 -8.95 -1.57
C THR A 102 8.13 -7.93 -1.55
N PRO A 103 8.04 -6.86 -0.74
CA PRO A 103 9.13 -5.91 -0.58
C PRO A 103 10.41 -6.60 -0.08
N THR A 104 11.56 -6.17 -0.61
CA THR A 104 12.88 -6.67 -0.21
C THR A 104 13.37 -6.00 1.07
N GLU A 105 14.29 -6.63 1.80
CA GLU A 105 14.87 -6.05 3.04
C GLU A 105 15.49 -4.66 2.84
N LYS A 106 15.91 -4.32 1.61
CA LYS A 106 16.45 -3.00 1.27
C LYS A 106 15.39 -1.91 1.16
N GLU A 107 14.13 -2.30 0.93
CA GLU A 107 13.01 -1.38 0.75
C GLU A 107 12.33 -1.03 2.09
N LEU A 108 12.37 -1.93 3.07
CA LEU A 108 11.45 -1.92 4.21
C LEU A 108 12.12 -1.70 5.57
N ILE A 109 11.30 -1.20 6.50
CA ILE A 109 11.61 -1.16 7.93
C ILE A 109 10.67 -2.13 8.63
N LEU A 110 11.22 -3.03 9.45
CA LEU A 110 10.43 -3.95 10.25
C LEU A 110 9.70 -3.19 11.35
N ILE A 111 8.49 -3.62 11.72
CA ILE A 111 7.66 -2.93 12.72
C ILE A 111 8.36 -2.81 14.07
N ASP A 112 9.10 -3.84 14.47
CA ASP A 112 9.91 -3.83 15.69
C ASP A 112 10.98 -2.72 15.68
N ASP A 113 11.41 -2.31 14.49
CA ASP A 113 12.33 -1.19 14.30
C ASP A 113 11.60 0.13 14.09
N PHE A 114 10.41 0.10 13.49
CA PHE A 114 9.57 1.29 13.30
C PHE A 114 9.21 1.96 14.62
N ALA A 115 8.88 1.18 15.65
CA ALA A 115 8.58 1.73 16.98
C ALA A 115 9.77 2.49 17.60
N LYS A 116 11.01 2.13 17.23
CA LYS A 116 12.25 2.80 17.68
C LYS A 116 12.59 4.04 16.86
N ILE A 117 12.00 4.17 15.67
CA ILE A 117 12.30 5.24 14.70
C ILE A 117 11.40 6.47 14.89
N LEU A 118 10.28 6.32 15.60
CA LEU A 118 9.36 7.40 15.95
C LEU A 118 9.76 8.16 17.23
N VAL A 119 10.89 7.78 17.86
CA VAL A 119 11.48 8.40 19.06
C VAL A 119 12.68 9.25 18.65
#